data_AF-A0A2E1BMN4-F1
#
_entry.id   AF-A0A2E1BMN4-F1
#
_cell.length_a   1.000
_cell.length_b   1.000
_cell.length_c   1.000
_cell.angle_alpha   90.00
_cell.angle_beta   90.00
_cell.angle_gamma   90.00
#
_symmetry.space_group_name_H-M   'P 1'
#
loop_
_entity.id
_entity.type
_entity.pdbx_description
1 polymer ?
#
loop_
_entity_poly.entity_id
_entity_poly.type
_entity_poly.pdbx_seq_one_letter_code
_entity_poly.pdbx_strand_id
1 'polypeptide(L)'
;MKNNSLVIMAGGASSRMKKSLGRAALDKSVKKAAQKLHKSLIPLGNSGKPLLHYLLKNAAGAGYSNIYLITSEENQGFKDFLNDSEDYLGTNVHFAIQHIPEGREKPLGTADAILQCLEQHPTLQETYFTVCNGDNLYSVDALRDLRKERDAPHATIAYSGSGLGFSDERLAKFAVMDISSDGYLRNIIEKPGLDEMEQYRDASGELRISMNVFSFSGAEIFPYLKNCPINAKRGEKELPEAVRNAVAGHAKAVLCYPRSERLPDLTDAHDIKDFYL
;
A
#
# COMPACT_ATOMS: atom_id res chain seq x y z
N MET A 1 1.65 21.41 -6.34
CA MET A 1 0.72 21.45 -5.17
C MET A 1 1.30 20.58 -4.07
N LYS A 2 1.16 20.98 -2.80
CA LYS A 2 1.75 20.25 -1.68
C LYS A 2 0.94 18.98 -1.36
N ASN A 3 1.56 17.80 -1.46
CA ASN A 3 0.97 16.54 -1.04
C ASN A 3 1.04 16.41 0.49
N ASN A 4 -0.10 16.54 1.18
CA ASN A 4 -0.19 16.43 2.65
C ASN A 4 -1.06 15.25 3.11
N SER A 5 -1.64 14.50 2.17
CA SER A 5 -2.64 13.47 2.43
C SER A 5 -2.09 12.07 2.18
N LEU A 6 -2.25 11.16 3.14
CA LEU A 6 -1.91 9.75 3.00
C LEU A 6 -3.16 8.89 3.18
N VAL A 7 -3.48 8.09 2.18
CA VAL A 7 -4.53 7.07 2.19
C VAL A 7 -3.91 5.73 2.55
N ILE A 8 -4.38 5.10 3.62
CA ILE A 8 -3.89 3.80 4.10
C ILE A 8 -4.98 2.76 3.85
N MET A 9 -4.68 1.74 3.05
CA MET A 9 -5.61 0.64 2.76
C MET A 9 -5.56 -0.43 3.85
N ALA A 10 -6.57 -0.43 4.74
CA ALA A 10 -6.67 -1.34 5.88
C ALA A 10 -8.04 -2.08 5.96
N GLY A 11 -8.72 -2.26 4.82
CA GLY A 11 -10.01 -2.98 4.73
C GLY A 11 -9.90 -4.50 4.57
N GLY A 12 -8.69 -5.08 4.62
CA GLY A 12 -8.47 -6.49 4.30
C GLY A 12 -8.81 -7.44 5.45
N ALA A 13 -9.48 -8.57 5.16
CA ALA A 13 -9.87 -9.56 6.18
C ALA A 13 -8.71 -10.29 6.90
N SER A 14 -7.45 -9.99 6.55
CA SER A 14 -6.24 -10.58 7.16
C SER A 14 -6.20 -12.12 7.13
N SER A 15 -6.87 -12.74 6.15
CA SER A 15 -7.13 -14.18 6.14
C SER A 15 -5.88 -15.04 6.03
N ARG A 16 -4.86 -14.59 5.27
CA ARG A 16 -3.58 -15.32 5.13
C ARG A 16 -2.83 -15.39 6.45
N MET A 17 -2.60 -14.23 7.07
CA MET A 17 -2.09 -14.08 8.43
C MET A 17 -2.82 -15.03 9.39
N LYS A 18 -4.16 -14.94 9.47
CA LYS A 18 -4.97 -15.78 10.38
C LYS A 18 -4.79 -17.28 10.15
N LYS A 19 -4.68 -17.74 8.89
CA LYS A 19 -4.43 -19.15 8.55
C LYS A 19 -3.04 -19.64 8.96
N SER A 20 -2.04 -18.75 8.94
CA SER A 20 -0.65 -19.09 9.28
C SER A 20 -0.34 -19.13 10.79
N LEU A 21 -1.21 -18.55 11.65
CA LEU A 21 -0.98 -18.43 13.10
C LEU A 21 -0.74 -19.76 13.83
N GLY A 22 -1.32 -20.86 13.34
CA GLY A 22 -1.13 -22.19 13.91
C GLY A 22 0.31 -22.70 13.78
N ARG A 23 1.06 -22.20 12.78
CA ARG A 23 2.43 -22.62 12.45
C ARG A 23 3.50 -21.68 13.01
N ALA A 24 3.16 -20.43 13.29
CA ALA A 24 4.10 -19.46 13.81
C ALA A 24 4.42 -19.67 15.29
N ALA A 25 5.71 -19.62 15.66
CA ALA A 25 6.15 -19.60 17.05
C ALA A 25 6.06 -18.16 17.60
N LEU A 26 4.89 -17.81 18.13
CA LEU A 26 4.56 -16.50 18.71
C LEU A 26 3.95 -16.68 20.09
N ASP A 27 4.06 -15.63 20.92
CA ASP A 27 3.43 -15.59 22.24
C ASP A 27 1.89 -15.75 22.16
N LYS A 28 1.31 -16.37 23.19
CA LYS A 28 -0.13 -16.66 23.24
C LYS A 28 -0.98 -15.39 23.13
N SER A 29 -0.53 -14.28 23.72
CA SER A 29 -1.20 -12.97 23.67
C SER A 29 -1.22 -12.42 22.24
N VAL A 30 -0.08 -12.43 21.54
CA VAL A 30 0.06 -11.98 20.15
C VAL A 30 -0.77 -12.84 19.21
N LYS A 31 -0.77 -14.17 19.37
CA LYS A 31 -1.65 -15.06 18.60
C LYS A 31 -3.13 -14.73 18.77
N LYS A 32 -3.56 -14.50 20.00
CA LYS A 32 -4.95 -14.14 20.30
C LYS A 32 -5.33 -12.79 19.69
N ALA A 33 -4.42 -11.82 19.71
CA ALA A 33 -4.59 -10.52 19.06
C ALA A 33 -4.71 -10.70 17.53
N ALA A 34 -3.79 -11.41 16.89
CA ALA A 34 -3.78 -11.65 15.45
C ALA A 34 -4.99 -12.44 14.91
N GLN A 35 -5.62 -13.27 15.75
CA GLN A 35 -6.89 -13.93 15.40
C GLN A 35 -8.07 -12.96 15.34
N LYS A 36 -8.11 -11.98 16.25
CA LYS A 36 -9.26 -11.08 16.44
C LYS A 36 -9.13 -9.78 15.66
N LEU A 37 -7.98 -9.14 15.73
CA LEU A 37 -7.72 -7.81 15.20
C LEU A 37 -7.41 -7.84 13.70
N HIS A 38 -7.52 -6.67 13.07
CA HIS A 38 -6.92 -6.44 11.75
C HIS A 38 -5.39 -6.52 11.87
N LYS A 39 -4.70 -7.02 10.83
CA LYS A 39 -3.24 -7.23 10.84
C LYS A 39 -2.44 -5.98 11.21
N SER A 40 -2.89 -4.80 10.77
CA SER A 40 -2.23 -3.53 11.08
C SER A 40 -2.35 -3.11 12.56
N LEU A 41 -3.24 -3.75 13.33
CA LEU A 41 -3.45 -3.53 14.76
C LEU A 41 -2.81 -4.62 15.62
N ILE A 42 -2.08 -5.58 15.03
CA ILE A 42 -1.34 -6.59 15.79
C ILE A 42 -0.19 -5.89 16.54
N PRO A 43 -0.07 -6.05 17.87
CA PRO A 43 1.07 -5.56 18.65
C PRO A 43 2.39 -6.12 18.13
N LEU A 44 3.40 -5.25 17.94
CA LEU A 44 4.71 -5.61 17.41
C LEU A 44 5.84 -5.20 18.35
N GLY A 45 6.90 -6.01 18.33
CA GLY A 45 8.14 -5.74 19.05
C GLY A 45 7.98 -5.61 20.56
N ASN A 46 9.03 -5.10 21.21
CA ASN A 46 9.08 -4.94 22.67
C ASN A 46 8.17 -3.82 23.18
N SER A 47 7.82 -2.85 22.32
CA SER A 47 6.92 -1.74 22.69
C SER A 47 5.45 -2.16 22.76
N GLY A 48 5.10 -3.28 22.10
CA GLY A 48 3.71 -3.71 21.94
C GLY A 48 2.85 -2.77 21.10
N LYS A 49 3.42 -1.76 20.45
CA LYS A 49 2.67 -0.86 19.55
C LYS A 49 2.34 -1.57 18.24
N PRO A 50 1.14 -1.33 17.66
CA PRO A 50 0.76 -1.99 16.42
C PRO A 50 1.48 -1.42 15.19
N LEU A 51 1.48 -2.16 14.08
CA LEU A 51 2.05 -1.69 12.81
C LEU A 51 1.53 -0.31 12.41
N LEU A 52 0.23 -0.08 12.56
CA LEU A 52 -0.40 1.19 12.23
C LEU A 52 0.21 2.36 13.01
N HIS A 53 0.63 2.16 14.27
CA HIS A 53 1.32 3.19 15.04
C HIS A 53 2.63 3.62 14.37
N TYR A 54 3.44 2.64 13.93
CA TYR A 54 4.71 2.90 13.27
C TYR A 54 4.51 3.54 11.89
N LEU A 55 3.50 3.10 11.14
CA LEU A 55 3.17 3.68 9.85
C LEU A 55 2.69 5.14 9.99
N LEU A 56 1.84 5.45 10.97
CA LEU A 56 1.43 6.82 11.29
C LEU A 56 2.61 7.69 11.74
N LYS A 57 3.52 7.13 12.54
CA LYS A 57 4.76 7.82 12.94
C LYS A 57 5.63 8.16 11.74
N ASN A 58 5.79 7.22 10.80
CA ASN A 58 6.56 7.48 9.59
C ASN A 58 5.85 8.50 8.68
N ALA A 59 4.53 8.46 8.59
CA ALA A 59 3.74 9.44 7.85
C ALA A 59 3.90 10.86 8.43
N ALA A 60 3.78 11.01 9.75
CA ALA A 60 4.01 12.29 10.43
C ALA A 60 5.45 12.78 10.22
N GLY A 61 6.46 11.91 10.36
CA GLY A 61 7.87 12.24 10.12
C GLY A 61 8.21 12.56 8.65
N ALA A 62 7.41 12.07 7.70
CA ALA A 62 7.49 12.44 6.29
C ALA A 62 6.75 13.76 5.99
N GLY A 63 5.98 14.28 6.94
CA GLY A 63 5.26 15.55 6.88
C GLY A 63 3.85 15.48 6.29
N TYR A 64 3.21 14.30 6.31
CA TYR A 64 1.77 14.17 6.07
C TYR A 64 1.02 14.67 7.31
N SER A 65 -0.08 15.41 7.09
CA SER A 65 -0.92 15.95 8.15
C SER A 65 -2.33 15.38 8.15
N ASN A 66 -2.79 14.83 7.02
CA ASN A 66 -4.10 14.21 6.89
C ASN A 66 -3.94 12.74 6.51
N ILE A 67 -4.51 11.85 7.30
CA ILE A 67 -4.50 10.41 7.09
C ILE A 67 -5.93 9.96 6.81
N TYR A 68 -6.12 9.22 5.73
CA TYR A 68 -7.40 8.63 5.35
C TYR A 68 -7.28 7.12 5.47
N LEU A 69 -7.85 6.56 6.52
CA LEU A 69 -7.78 5.14 6.81
C LEU A 69 -8.98 4.43 6.19
N ILE A 70 -8.74 3.66 5.13
CA ILE A 70 -9.76 2.84 4.48
C ILE A 70 -9.97 1.59 5.32
N THR A 71 -11.21 1.34 5.75
CA THR A 71 -11.59 0.20 6.61
C THR A 71 -12.92 -0.40 6.15
N SER A 72 -13.33 -1.56 6.68
CA SER A 72 -14.72 -2.03 6.56
C SER A 72 -15.65 -1.26 7.52
N GLU A 73 -16.96 -1.53 7.46
CA GLU A 73 -17.92 -0.95 8.43
C GLU A 73 -17.59 -1.36 9.87
N GLU A 74 -17.12 -2.60 10.07
CA GLU A 74 -16.68 -3.11 11.37
C GLU A 74 -15.26 -2.62 11.73
N ASN A 75 -15.13 -1.32 11.99
CA ASN A 75 -13.84 -0.68 12.27
C ASN A 75 -13.61 -0.28 13.73
N GLN A 76 -14.36 -0.87 14.68
CA GLN A 76 -14.27 -0.50 16.10
C GLN A 76 -12.84 -0.57 16.65
N GLY A 77 -12.06 -1.61 16.29
CA GLY A 77 -10.67 -1.71 16.75
C GLY A 77 -9.76 -0.57 16.29
N PHE A 78 -10.04 0.04 15.13
CA PHE A 78 -9.32 1.24 14.67
C PHE A 78 -9.78 2.49 15.43
N LYS A 79 -11.10 2.61 15.69
CA LYS A 79 -11.64 3.71 16.50
C LYS A 79 -11.08 3.67 17.92
N ASP A 80 -11.06 2.51 18.55
CA ASP A 80 -10.49 2.31 19.89
C ASP A 80 -9.00 2.69 19.91
N PHE A 81 -8.23 2.20 18.94
CA PHE A 81 -6.82 2.56 18.78
C PHE A 81 -6.62 4.08 18.66
N LEU A 82 -7.44 4.76 17.85
CA LEU A 82 -7.32 6.21 17.64
C LEU A 82 -7.82 7.04 18.85
N ASN A 83 -8.84 6.58 19.55
CA ASN A 83 -9.39 7.26 20.73
C ASN A 83 -8.46 7.22 21.94
N ASP A 84 -7.60 6.20 22.04
CA ASP A 84 -6.58 6.10 23.10
C ASP A 84 -5.48 7.19 23.00
N SER A 85 -5.53 8.07 22.00
CA SER A 85 -4.63 9.22 21.85
C SER A 85 -5.30 10.33 21.03
N GLU A 86 -5.81 11.37 21.70
CA GLU A 86 -6.49 12.52 21.07
C GLU A 86 -5.61 13.31 20.07
N ASP A 87 -4.29 13.19 20.16
CA ASP A 87 -3.33 13.77 19.21
C ASP A 87 -2.36 12.68 18.71
N TYR A 88 -2.77 11.95 17.66
CA TYR A 88 -1.88 10.97 17.00
C TYR A 88 -0.79 11.70 16.21
N LEU A 89 0.27 12.08 16.93
CA LEU A 89 1.51 12.63 16.39
C LEU A 89 1.31 13.89 15.53
N GLY A 90 0.29 14.71 15.82
CA GLY A 90 -0.04 15.91 15.07
C GLY A 90 -0.76 15.66 13.74
N THR A 91 -1.34 14.47 13.53
CA THR A 91 -2.05 14.11 12.29
C THR A 91 -3.57 14.03 12.49
N ASN A 92 -4.32 14.53 11.50
CA ASN A 92 -5.77 14.39 11.42
C ASN A 92 -6.10 13.05 10.77
N VAL A 93 -6.82 12.17 11.47
CA VAL A 93 -7.20 10.86 10.92
C VAL A 93 -8.69 10.84 10.56
N HIS A 94 -8.97 10.52 9.30
CA HIS A 94 -10.30 10.36 8.73
C HIS A 94 -10.54 8.90 8.38
N PHE A 95 -11.77 8.43 8.58
CA PHE A 95 -12.18 7.11 8.10
C PHE A 95 -12.79 7.21 6.69
N ALA A 96 -12.46 6.25 5.85
CA ALA A 96 -13.18 5.95 4.61
C ALA A 96 -13.67 4.50 4.68
N ILE A 97 -14.96 4.28 4.48
CA ILE A 97 -15.55 2.95 4.56
C ILE A 97 -15.54 2.33 3.17
N GLN A 98 -14.95 1.13 3.04
CA GLN A 98 -15.09 0.32 1.85
C GLN A 98 -16.31 -0.59 1.99
N HIS A 99 -17.39 -0.22 1.31
CA HIS A 99 -18.61 -1.04 1.26
C HIS A 99 -18.43 -2.24 0.33
N ILE A 100 -19.14 -3.32 0.64
CA ILE A 100 -19.22 -4.52 -0.19
C ILE A 100 -20.44 -4.36 -1.13
N PRO A 101 -20.26 -4.43 -2.46
CA PRO A 101 -21.38 -4.32 -3.38
C PRO A 101 -22.44 -5.40 -3.16
N GLU A 102 -23.70 -5.07 -3.44
CA GLU A 102 -24.81 -6.02 -3.36
C GLU A 102 -24.53 -7.29 -4.18
N GLY A 103 -24.85 -8.46 -3.61
CA GLY A 103 -24.60 -9.75 -4.24
C GLY A 103 -23.16 -10.26 -4.13
N ARG A 104 -22.29 -9.62 -3.34
CA ARG A 104 -20.92 -10.09 -3.07
C ARG A 104 -20.68 -10.35 -1.60
N GLU A 105 -19.78 -11.30 -1.33
CA GLU A 105 -19.27 -11.56 0.04
C GLU A 105 -18.02 -10.75 0.38
N LYS A 106 -17.36 -10.16 -0.62
CA LYS A 106 -16.06 -9.50 -0.48
C LYS A 106 -16.01 -8.15 -1.19
N PRO A 107 -15.20 -7.20 -0.70
CA PRO A 107 -14.97 -5.93 -1.37
C PRO A 107 -14.53 -6.11 -2.82
N LEU A 108 -14.75 -5.08 -3.64
CA LEU A 108 -14.49 -5.17 -5.07
C LEU A 108 -13.02 -4.98 -5.43
N GLY A 109 -12.14 -4.66 -4.48
CA GLY A 109 -10.68 -4.60 -4.68
C GLY A 109 -10.06 -3.27 -4.28
N THR A 110 -8.76 -3.10 -4.51
CA THR A 110 -8.01 -1.92 -4.06
C THR A 110 -8.31 -0.65 -4.85
N ALA A 111 -8.54 -0.75 -6.17
CA ALA A 111 -8.93 0.42 -6.97
C ALA A 111 -10.32 0.94 -6.54
N ASP A 112 -11.24 0.02 -6.24
CA ASP A 112 -12.57 0.34 -5.71
C ASP A 112 -12.50 0.97 -4.32
N ALA A 113 -11.61 0.47 -3.45
CA ALA A 113 -11.38 1.02 -2.12
C ALA A 113 -10.99 2.51 -2.18
N ILE A 114 -10.08 2.84 -3.10
CA ILE A 114 -9.59 4.21 -3.28
C ILE A 114 -10.66 5.08 -3.93
N LEU A 115 -11.41 4.56 -4.90
CA LEU A 115 -12.55 5.26 -5.49
C LEU A 115 -13.56 5.69 -4.42
N GLN A 116 -14.01 4.75 -3.57
CA GLN A 116 -14.96 5.04 -2.49
C GLN A 116 -14.38 6.06 -1.49
N CYS A 117 -13.06 6.03 -1.23
CA CYS A 117 -12.39 7.03 -0.40
C CYS A 117 -12.45 8.43 -1.03
N LEU A 118 -12.17 8.55 -2.32
CA LEU A 118 -12.24 9.82 -3.05
C LEU A 118 -13.67 10.36 -3.15
N GLU A 119 -14.68 9.49 -3.22
CA GLU A 119 -16.09 9.87 -3.20
C GLU A 119 -16.54 10.37 -1.81
N GLN A 120 -16.06 9.72 -0.73
CA GLN A 120 -16.33 10.15 0.65
C GLN A 120 -15.54 11.40 1.06
N HIS A 121 -14.38 11.63 0.45
CA HIS A 121 -13.50 12.75 0.75
C HIS A 121 -13.11 13.53 -0.53
N PRO A 122 -14.02 14.33 -1.10
CA PRO A 122 -13.84 14.97 -2.41
C PRO A 122 -12.59 15.84 -2.56
N THR A 123 -12.05 16.39 -1.46
CA THR A 123 -10.78 17.14 -1.46
C THR A 123 -9.61 16.32 -2.02
N LEU A 124 -9.64 14.99 -1.90
CA LEU A 124 -8.65 14.10 -2.50
C LEU A 124 -8.73 14.06 -4.03
N GLN A 125 -9.85 14.45 -4.64
CA GLN A 125 -9.99 14.57 -6.09
C GLN A 125 -9.36 15.86 -6.63
N GLU A 126 -9.15 16.87 -5.78
CA GLU A 126 -8.61 18.18 -6.18
C GLU A 126 -7.14 18.37 -5.82
N THR A 127 -6.55 17.40 -5.10
CA THR A 127 -5.21 17.51 -4.52
C THR A 127 -4.34 16.31 -4.87
N TYR A 128 -3.07 16.40 -4.50
CA TYR A 128 -2.19 15.24 -4.50
C TYR A 128 -2.35 14.47 -3.19
N PHE A 129 -2.43 13.15 -3.29
CA PHE A 129 -2.40 12.26 -2.14
C PHE A 129 -1.47 11.08 -2.41
N THR A 130 -0.95 10.49 -1.34
CA THR A 130 -0.26 9.20 -1.40
C THR A 130 -1.21 8.11 -0.97
N VAL A 131 -1.14 6.92 -1.59
CA VAL A 131 -1.80 5.71 -1.14
C VAL A 131 -0.76 4.65 -0.81
N CYS A 132 -1.01 3.86 0.23
CA CYS A 132 -0.16 2.74 0.61
C CYS A 132 -0.95 1.60 1.26
N ASN A 133 -0.36 0.40 1.31
CA ASN A 133 -0.92 -0.73 2.04
C ASN A 133 -0.81 -0.50 3.55
N GLY A 134 -1.85 -0.87 4.32
CA GLY A 134 -1.81 -0.82 5.78
C GLY A 134 -0.99 -1.92 6.46
N ASP A 135 -0.45 -2.86 5.70
CA ASP A 135 0.39 -3.98 6.17
C ASP A 135 1.85 -3.92 5.77
N ASN A 136 2.30 -2.80 5.21
CA ASN A 136 3.71 -2.55 4.90
C ASN A 136 4.21 -1.37 5.72
N LEU A 137 5.43 -1.45 6.26
CA LEU A 137 6.06 -0.36 7.00
C LEU A 137 6.97 0.48 6.10
N TYR A 138 6.39 1.36 5.28
CA TYR A 138 7.15 2.26 4.42
C TYR A 138 8.01 3.22 5.24
N SER A 139 9.25 3.44 4.80
CA SER A 139 10.17 4.36 5.47
C SER A 139 9.72 5.82 5.35
N VAL A 140 10.18 6.66 6.28
CA VAL A 140 9.98 8.12 6.22
C VAL A 140 10.50 8.69 4.90
N ASP A 141 11.64 8.21 4.41
CA ASP A 141 12.25 8.72 3.20
C ASP A 141 11.48 8.31 1.95
N ALA A 142 10.97 7.08 1.87
CA ALA A 142 10.08 6.64 0.79
C ALA A 142 8.81 7.51 0.74
N LEU A 143 8.20 7.72 1.90
CA LEU A 143 7.02 8.55 2.04
C LEU A 143 7.31 10.04 1.72
N ARG A 144 8.51 10.55 2.03
CA ARG A 144 8.94 11.92 1.71
C ARG A 144 9.22 12.11 0.23
N ASP A 145 9.80 11.12 -0.45
CA ASP A 145 10.02 11.16 -1.90
C ASP A 145 8.71 11.38 -2.66
N LEU A 146 7.65 10.69 -2.26
CA LEU A 146 6.32 10.78 -2.86
C LEU A 146 5.62 12.15 -2.66
N ARG A 147 6.17 13.01 -1.79
CA ARG A 147 5.70 14.37 -1.58
C ARG A 147 6.45 15.42 -2.39
N LYS A 148 7.57 15.05 -3.01
CA LYS A 148 8.38 15.98 -3.79
C LYS A 148 7.54 16.59 -4.91
N GLU A 149 7.75 17.88 -5.15
CA GLU A 149 7.20 18.55 -6.32
C GLU A 149 7.77 17.92 -7.59
N ARG A 150 6.92 17.81 -8.60
CA ARG A 150 7.20 17.14 -9.87
C ARG A 150 6.20 17.59 -10.92
N ASP A 151 6.59 17.47 -12.18
CA ASP A 151 5.69 17.73 -13.32
C ASP A 151 4.77 16.53 -13.59
N ALA A 152 5.23 15.31 -13.27
CA ALA A 152 4.47 14.09 -13.46
C ALA A 152 3.23 14.06 -12.55
N PRO A 153 2.04 13.75 -13.08
CA PRO A 153 0.81 13.75 -12.28
C PRO A 153 0.84 12.68 -11.19
N HIS A 154 1.61 11.61 -11.39
CA HIS A 154 1.72 10.51 -10.46
C HIS A 154 3.19 10.18 -10.15
N ALA A 155 3.42 9.50 -9.04
CA ALA A 155 4.71 8.93 -8.71
C ALA A 155 4.56 7.63 -7.92
N THR A 156 5.62 6.84 -7.87
CA THR A 156 5.69 5.60 -7.10
C THR A 156 7.12 5.38 -6.60
N ILE A 157 7.28 4.48 -5.62
CA ILE A 157 8.58 3.95 -5.27
C ILE A 157 8.84 2.68 -6.08
N ALA A 158 10.03 2.60 -6.68
CA ALA A 158 10.55 1.44 -7.40
C ALA A 158 11.60 0.74 -6.53
N TYR A 159 11.14 -0.19 -5.69
CA TYR A 159 12.00 -0.94 -4.79
C TYR A 159 12.89 -1.90 -5.58
N SER A 160 14.19 -1.95 -5.30
CA SER A 160 15.06 -3.01 -5.80
C SER A 160 14.72 -4.33 -5.11
N GLY A 161 14.72 -5.42 -5.86
CA GLY A 161 14.59 -6.77 -5.31
C GLY A 161 15.71 -7.09 -4.32
N SER A 162 16.94 -6.65 -4.60
CA SER A 162 18.09 -6.77 -3.69
C SER A 162 17.88 -6.00 -2.38
N GLY A 163 17.30 -4.80 -2.43
CA GLY A 163 17.00 -3.99 -1.27
C GLY A 163 15.93 -4.62 -0.38
N LEU A 164 14.89 -5.19 -1.00
CA LEU A 164 13.87 -5.99 -0.32
C LEU A 164 14.46 -7.29 0.28
N GLY A 165 15.60 -7.76 -0.24
CA GLY A 165 16.25 -8.99 0.20
C GLY A 165 15.52 -10.25 -0.28
N PHE A 166 14.89 -10.19 -1.45
CA PHE A 166 14.09 -11.29 -2.00
C PHE A 166 14.86 -12.02 -3.11
N SER A 167 14.70 -13.36 -3.17
CA SER A 167 15.13 -14.13 -4.34
C SER A 167 14.18 -13.91 -5.51
N ASP A 168 14.61 -14.24 -6.74
CA ASP A 168 13.79 -14.11 -7.93
C ASP A 168 12.47 -14.90 -7.82
N GLU A 169 12.46 -16.08 -7.19
CA GLU A 169 11.24 -16.86 -6.94
C GLU A 169 10.28 -16.16 -5.97
N ARG A 170 10.82 -15.35 -5.05
CA ARG A 170 9.99 -14.49 -4.19
C ARG A 170 9.52 -13.26 -4.96
N LEU A 171 10.37 -12.64 -5.78
CA LEU A 171 10.04 -11.47 -6.61
C LEU A 171 8.91 -11.76 -7.61
N ALA A 172 8.88 -12.96 -8.21
CA ALA A 172 7.81 -13.42 -9.10
C ALA A 172 6.41 -13.50 -8.45
N LYS A 173 6.31 -13.34 -7.13
CA LYS A 173 5.02 -13.27 -6.40
C LYS A 173 4.49 -11.83 -6.27
N PHE A 174 5.27 -10.84 -6.69
CA PHE A 174 4.93 -9.43 -6.65
C PHE A 174 4.76 -8.87 -8.06
N ALA A 175 4.46 -7.57 -8.13
CA ALA A 175 4.36 -6.85 -9.37
C ALA A 175 5.72 -6.28 -9.78
N VAL A 176 6.24 -6.70 -10.93
CA VAL A 176 7.49 -6.19 -11.52
C VAL A 176 7.17 -4.94 -12.35
N MET A 177 8.05 -3.94 -12.28
CA MET A 177 7.88 -2.66 -12.95
C MET A 177 8.80 -2.57 -14.16
N ASP A 178 8.21 -2.26 -15.32
CA ASP A 178 8.95 -1.82 -16.51
C ASP A 178 9.10 -0.30 -16.45
N ILE A 179 10.33 0.20 -16.41
CA ILE A 179 10.66 1.60 -16.20
C ILE A 179 11.54 2.09 -17.35
N SER A 180 11.18 3.24 -17.93
CA SER A 180 11.95 3.89 -18.97
C SER A 180 13.31 4.40 -18.45
N SER A 181 14.23 4.67 -19.37
CA SER A 181 15.55 5.22 -19.05
C SER A 181 15.49 6.62 -18.41
N ASP A 182 14.41 7.38 -18.61
CA ASP A 182 14.15 8.66 -17.95
C ASP A 182 13.37 8.54 -16.64
N GLY A 183 13.17 7.31 -16.13
CA GLY A 183 12.64 7.06 -14.79
C GLY A 183 11.11 7.04 -14.68
N TYR A 184 10.40 6.85 -15.79
CA TYR A 184 8.93 6.79 -15.80
C TYR A 184 8.44 5.36 -15.96
N LEU A 185 7.34 5.04 -15.30
CA LEU A 185 6.69 3.74 -15.43
C LEU A 185 6.15 3.56 -16.85
N ARG A 186 6.50 2.45 -17.49
CA ARG A 186 5.92 1.99 -18.75
C ARG A 186 4.84 0.95 -18.52
N ASN A 187 5.07 0.02 -17.59
CA ASN A 187 4.13 -1.04 -17.27
C ASN A 187 4.33 -1.59 -15.85
N ILE A 188 3.28 -2.21 -15.30
CA ILE A 188 3.34 -3.02 -14.07
C ILE A 188 2.81 -4.41 -14.42
N ILE A 189 3.67 -5.42 -14.23
CA ILE A 189 3.42 -6.81 -14.57
C ILE A 189 3.16 -7.57 -13.27
N GLU A 190 1.92 -8.01 -13.07
CA GLU A 190 1.51 -8.72 -11.85
C GLU A 190 1.92 -10.19 -11.94
N LYS A 191 2.82 -10.62 -11.05
CA LYS A 191 3.26 -12.02 -10.93
C LYS A 191 3.74 -12.65 -12.25
N PRO A 192 4.73 -12.03 -12.93
CA PRO A 192 5.31 -12.58 -14.15
C PRO A 192 5.93 -13.97 -13.89
N GLY A 193 6.06 -14.76 -14.96
CA GLY A 193 6.87 -15.97 -14.92
C GLY A 193 8.36 -15.63 -14.75
N LEU A 194 9.17 -16.55 -14.22
CA LEU A 194 10.60 -16.31 -13.98
C LEU A 194 11.35 -15.89 -15.25
N ASP A 195 11.13 -16.60 -16.36
CA ASP A 195 11.77 -16.30 -17.64
C ASP A 195 11.36 -14.92 -18.20
N GLU A 196 10.14 -14.48 -17.89
CA GLU A 196 9.62 -13.18 -18.32
C GLU A 196 10.29 -12.03 -17.55
N MET A 197 10.72 -12.25 -16.30
CA MET A 197 11.29 -11.19 -15.47
C MET A 197 12.62 -10.66 -16.01
N GLU A 198 13.42 -11.50 -16.67
CA GLU A 198 14.75 -11.13 -17.15
C GLU A 198 14.72 -9.92 -18.10
N GLN A 199 13.65 -9.74 -18.87
CA GLN A 199 13.51 -8.59 -19.78
C GLN A 199 13.26 -7.26 -19.07
N TYR A 200 12.89 -7.27 -17.79
CA TYR A 200 12.58 -6.08 -16.98
C TYR A 200 13.72 -5.68 -16.04
N ARG A 201 14.89 -6.35 -16.10
CA ARG A 201 16.07 -5.92 -15.35
C ARG A 201 16.59 -4.60 -15.90
N ASP A 202 16.95 -3.69 -15.00
CA ASP A 202 17.62 -2.44 -15.38
C ASP A 202 19.08 -2.68 -15.77
N ALA A 203 19.79 -1.62 -16.18
CA ALA A 203 21.19 -1.70 -16.61
C ALA A 203 22.16 -2.21 -15.52
N SER A 204 21.73 -2.24 -14.25
CA SER A 204 22.49 -2.81 -13.13
C SER A 204 22.13 -4.27 -12.84
N GLY A 205 21.23 -4.88 -13.62
CA GLY A 205 20.71 -6.23 -13.42
C GLY A 205 19.59 -6.31 -12.38
N GLU A 206 19.08 -5.17 -11.92
CA GLU A 206 18.14 -5.10 -10.81
C GLU A 206 16.68 -5.17 -11.29
N LEU A 207 15.85 -5.95 -10.59
CA LEU A 207 14.40 -5.92 -10.77
C LEU A 207 13.78 -4.84 -9.89
N ARG A 208 12.83 -4.10 -10.46
CA ARG A 208 12.07 -3.08 -9.75
C ARG A 208 10.69 -3.59 -9.40
N ILE A 209 10.33 -3.52 -8.13
CA ILE A 209 9.10 -4.10 -7.58
C ILE A 209 8.18 -3.00 -7.08
N SER A 210 6.91 -3.08 -7.48
CA SER A 210 5.86 -2.27 -6.88
C SER A 210 5.41 -2.91 -5.58
N MET A 211 5.61 -2.18 -4.48
CA MET A 211 5.07 -2.53 -3.17
C MET A 211 3.77 -1.77 -2.87
N ASN A 212 3.02 -1.42 -3.92
CA ASN A 212 1.70 -0.78 -3.86
C ASN A 212 1.65 0.56 -3.09
N VAL A 213 2.67 1.41 -3.31
CA VAL A 213 2.74 2.77 -2.77
C VAL A 213 2.87 3.79 -3.89
N PHE A 214 1.88 4.66 -4.02
CA PHE A 214 1.77 5.61 -5.13
C PHE A 214 1.38 6.99 -4.63
N SER A 215 1.85 8.05 -5.28
CA SER A 215 1.30 9.39 -5.15
C SER A 215 0.55 9.76 -6.42
N PHE A 216 -0.66 10.28 -6.27
CA PHE A 216 -1.54 10.61 -7.37
C PHE A 216 -2.03 12.06 -7.28
N SER A 217 -2.05 12.75 -8.42
CA SER A 217 -3.03 13.80 -8.72
C SER A 217 -4.43 13.18 -8.72
N GLY A 218 -5.30 13.64 -7.81
CA GLY A 218 -6.63 13.09 -7.64
C GLY A 218 -7.49 13.17 -8.90
N ALA A 219 -7.51 14.33 -9.53
CA ALA A 219 -8.33 14.59 -10.71
C ALA A 219 -7.95 13.66 -11.87
N GLU A 220 -6.65 13.38 -12.00
CA GLU A 220 -6.13 12.58 -13.11
C GLU A 220 -6.27 11.07 -12.87
N ILE A 221 -6.14 10.59 -11.63
CA ILE A 221 -6.30 9.16 -11.34
C ILE A 221 -7.77 8.72 -11.24
N PHE A 222 -8.66 9.62 -10.82
CA PHE A 222 -10.09 9.33 -10.60
C PHE A 222 -10.78 8.59 -11.77
N PRO A 223 -10.68 9.04 -13.04
CA PRO A 223 -11.32 8.33 -14.15
C PRO A 223 -10.81 6.89 -14.34
N TYR A 224 -9.54 6.62 -14.03
CA TYR A 224 -8.96 5.28 -14.14
C TYR A 224 -9.38 4.36 -13.00
N LEU A 225 -9.57 4.90 -11.79
CA LEU A 225 -10.14 4.15 -10.67
C LEU A 225 -11.60 3.79 -10.94
N LYS A 226 -12.39 4.78 -11.40
CA LYS A 226 -13.82 4.60 -11.72
C LYS A 226 -14.04 3.53 -12.79
N ASN A 227 -13.27 3.60 -13.86
CA ASN A 227 -13.37 2.69 -15.00
C ASN A 227 -12.43 1.48 -14.91
N CYS A 228 -11.81 1.23 -13.76
CA CYS A 228 -10.94 0.08 -13.57
C CYS A 228 -11.72 -1.22 -13.85
N PRO A 229 -11.28 -2.07 -14.80
CA PRO A 229 -11.96 -3.31 -15.11
C PRO A 229 -11.85 -4.29 -13.95
N ILE A 230 -12.81 -5.22 -13.88
CA ILE A 230 -12.75 -6.35 -12.95
C ILE A 230 -11.82 -7.41 -13.56
N ASN A 231 -10.79 -7.80 -12.82
CA ASN A 231 -9.90 -8.89 -13.21
C ASN A 231 -10.69 -10.19 -13.35
N ALA A 232 -10.67 -10.82 -14.53
CA ALA A 232 -11.49 -12.01 -14.81
C ALA A 232 -11.14 -13.22 -13.93
N LYS A 233 -9.89 -13.33 -13.47
CA LYS A 233 -9.42 -14.44 -12.64
C LYS A 233 -9.69 -14.22 -11.16
N ARG A 234 -9.54 -12.99 -10.68
CA ARG A 234 -9.68 -12.65 -9.25
C ARG A 234 -11.06 -12.10 -8.87
N GLY A 235 -11.81 -11.58 -9.84
CA GLY A 235 -13.08 -10.91 -9.60
C GLY A 235 -12.94 -9.61 -8.82
N GLU A 236 -11.79 -8.93 -8.93
CA GLU A 236 -11.42 -7.71 -8.19
C GLU A 236 -10.95 -6.60 -9.16
N LYS A 237 -11.23 -5.34 -8.84
CA LYS A 237 -10.62 -4.12 -9.41
C LYS A 237 -9.31 -3.83 -8.68
N GLU A 238 -8.19 -4.01 -9.36
CA GLU A 238 -6.85 -3.92 -8.76
C GLU A 238 -6.19 -2.58 -9.07
N LEU A 239 -5.63 -1.90 -8.07
CA LEU A 239 -4.91 -0.62 -8.26
C LEU A 239 -3.83 -0.68 -9.35
N PRO A 240 -2.97 -1.72 -9.44
CA PRO A 240 -2.02 -1.85 -10.54
C PRO A 240 -2.65 -1.79 -11.94
N GLU A 241 -3.89 -2.26 -12.11
CA GLU A 241 -4.61 -2.21 -13.38
C GLU A 241 -5.05 -0.77 -13.70
N ALA A 242 -5.57 -0.04 -12.72
CA ALA A 242 -5.89 1.38 -12.88
C ALA A 242 -4.65 2.20 -13.23
N VAL A 243 -3.51 1.93 -12.60
CA VAL A 243 -2.23 2.57 -12.91
C VAL A 243 -1.75 2.21 -14.32
N ARG A 244 -1.86 0.94 -14.73
CA ARG A 244 -1.49 0.52 -16.09
C ARG A 244 -2.33 1.26 -17.14
N ASN A 245 -3.64 1.40 -16.90
CA ASN A 245 -4.52 2.17 -17.78
C ASN A 245 -4.17 3.66 -17.83
N ALA A 246 -3.73 4.23 -16.71
CA ALA A 246 -3.27 5.63 -16.65
C ALA A 246 -1.98 5.86 -17.46
N VAL A 247 -1.10 4.86 -17.53
CA VAL A 247 0.18 4.92 -18.26
C VAL A 247 0.04 4.62 -19.75
N ALA A 248 -0.89 3.75 -20.16
CA ALA A 248 -0.99 3.21 -21.53
C ALA A 248 -1.08 4.26 -22.65
N GLY A 249 -1.50 5.50 -22.36
CA GLY A 249 -1.52 6.62 -23.30
C GLY A 249 -0.64 7.81 -22.91
N HIS A 250 0.06 7.74 -21.78
CA HIS A 250 0.74 8.88 -21.15
C HIS A 250 2.13 8.47 -20.65
N ALA A 251 3.13 8.53 -21.54
CA ALA A 251 4.50 8.03 -21.29
C ALA A 251 5.21 8.64 -20.05
N LYS A 252 4.74 9.78 -19.55
CA LYS A 252 5.30 10.47 -18.37
C LYS A 252 4.30 10.65 -17.23
N ALA A 253 3.26 9.81 -17.18
CA ALA A 253 2.23 9.90 -16.14
C ALA A 253 2.76 9.58 -14.75
N VAL A 254 3.62 8.56 -14.61
CA VAL A 254 4.06 8.05 -13.30
C VAL A 254 5.59 8.09 -13.21
N LEU A 255 6.11 8.98 -12.37
CA LEU A 255 7.54 9.04 -12.05
C LEU A 255 7.93 7.97 -11.02
N CYS A 256 9.01 7.23 -11.25
CA CYS A 256 9.49 6.19 -10.36
C CYS A 256 10.71 6.65 -9.57
N TYR A 257 10.60 6.73 -8.25
CA TYR A 257 11.75 6.96 -7.38
C TYR A 257 12.43 5.63 -7.02
N PRO A 258 13.67 5.37 -7.47
CA PRO A 258 14.36 4.14 -7.13
C PRO A 258 14.70 4.10 -5.64
N ARG A 259 14.56 2.93 -5.02
CA ARG A 259 14.88 2.74 -3.60
C ARG A 259 15.42 1.35 -3.32
N SER A 260 16.45 1.28 -2.50
CA SER A 260 17.06 0.02 -2.05
C SER A 260 17.04 -0.02 -0.53
N GLU A 261 15.99 -0.60 0.03
CA GLU A 261 15.81 -0.79 1.47
C GLU A 261 14.91 -1.99 1.73
N ARG A 262 14.98 -2.54 2.95
CA ARG A 262 14.01 -3.53 3.40
C ARG A 262 12.66 -2.87 3.62
N LEU A 263 11.60 -3.59 3.28
CA LEU A 263 10.22 -3.19 3.57
C LEU A 263 9.55 -4.26 4.43
N PRO A 264 9.54 -4.12 5.76
CA PRO A 264 8.82 -5.03 6.64
C PRO A 264 7.33 -5.08 6.28
N ASP A 265 6.75 -6.29 6.25
CA ASP A 265 5.34 -6.51 5.94
C ASP A 265 4.68 -7.50 6.91
N LEU A 266 3.35 -7.57 6.90
CA LEU A 266 2.56 -8.50 7.72
C LEU A 266 1.69 -9.39 6.82
N THR A 267 2.33 -10.18 5.95
CA THR A 267 1.64 -11.09 5.04
C THR A 267 1.35 -12.44 5.70
N ASP A 268 2.32 -12.97 6.43
CA ASP A 268 2.33 -14.23 7.18
C ASP A 268 2.65 -13.98 8.67
N ALA A 269 2.19 -14.87 9.55
CA ALA A 269 2.43 -14.75 10.98
C ALA A 269 3.91 -14.88 11.38
N HIS A 270 4.76 -15.47 10.54
CA HIS A 270 6.21 -15.47 10.79
C HIS A 270 6.82 -14.07 10.69
N ASP A 271 6.25 -13.19 9.85
CA ASP A 271 6.77 -11.83 9.60
C ASP A 271 6.68 -10.96 10.86
N ILE A 272 5.79 -11.29 11.81
CA ILE A 272 5.69 -10.60 13.11
C ILE A 272 7.04 -10.58 13.84
N LYS A 273 7.88 -11.62 13.68
CA LYS A 273 9.20 -11.70 14.32
C LYS A 273 10.18 -10.66 13.82
N ASP A 274 10.03 -10.18 12.59
CA ASP A 274 10.93 -9.19 11.99
C ASP A 274 10.82 -7.82 12.68
N PHE A 275 9.80 -7.64 13.52
CA PHE A 275 9.57 -6.44 14.32
C PHE A 275 10.03 -6.56 15.79
N TYR A 276 10.61 -7.70 16.20
CA TYR A 276 11.18 -7.92 17.53
C TYR A 276 12.72 -7.79 17.58
N LEU A 277 13.33 -7.38 16.46
CA LEU A 277 14.77 -7.18 16.34
C LEU A 277 15.22 -5.86 16.97
#